data_AF-A0A1H6E672-F1
#
_entry.id   AF-A0A1H6E672-F1
#
_cell.length_a   1.000
_cell.length_b   1.000
_cell.length_c   1.000
_cell.angle_alpha   90.00
_cell.angle_beta   90.00
_cell.angle_gamma   90.00
#
_symmetry.space_group_name_H-M   'P 1'
#
loop_
_entity.id
_entity.type
_entity.pdbx_description
1 polymer ?
#
loop_
_entity_poly.entity_id
_entity_poly.type
_entity_poly.pdbx_seq_one_letter_code
_entity_poly.pdbx_strand_id
1 'polypeptide(L)'
;MSRIPPASLFRRGGLFGQGVPRAIAWRLAGTSVLRHLGALTGERMAWMHEIDGMGTERATCVLAPNPSAMTLDGTNTWVVAEPDAAEVVVIDPGPKDLKHLRRVARKIEESGRRVGLIVLTHGHPDHAAGAGKFAELTGTRQVRALDPRHRLGEEGLTEGQVITVGGLELHVMETPGHSHDSLTFWLPADGAVLTGDTVLGYGTTVVEGRLGDYLGSLERLRRFSEETGAQVILPGHGPSLDDPIGALDGYLTHRRQRLAQVEAAVEAGARTAREVVERVYADVDRSLWPAAEWSVQAQLDYLKDVGRLPS
;
A
#
# COMPACT_ATOMS: atom_id res chain seq x y z
N MET A 1 40.77 38.48 24.24
CA MET A 1 40.30 39.86 24.46
C MET A 1 40.24 40.57 23.10
N SER A 2 39.28 41.49 22.93
CA SER A 2 38.91 42.27 21.73
C SER A 2 38.12 41.50 20.66
N ARG A 3 36.79 41.54 20.64
CA ARG A 3 35.81 42.63 20.39
C ARG A 3 35.52 42.86 18.89
N ILE A 4 34.27 42.55 18.57
CA ILE A 4 33.46 42.80 17.37
C ILE A 4 33.42 44.31 17.01
N PRO A 5 33.14 44.67 15.74
CA PRO A 5 32.22 45.75 15.44
C PRO A 5 31.02 45.30 14.56
N PRO A 6 29.86 46.02 14.62
CA PRO A 6 28.57 45.52 14.15
C PRO A 6 27.98 46.26 12.93
N ALA A 7 26.80 45.76 12.50
CA ALA A 7 25.71 46.42 11.75
C ALA A 7 25.91 46.60 10.23
N SER A 8 24.90 46.53 9.35
CA SER A 8 23.50 46.09 9.36
C SER A 8 22.95 46.28 7.94
N LEU A 9 21.73 45.78 7.70
CA LEU A 9 20.78 46.20 6.65
C LEU A 9 20.97 45.64 5.22
N PHE A 10 20.27 44.55 4.92
CA PHE A 10 19.31 44.56 3.81
C PHE A 10 18.09 43.70 4.18
N ARG A 11 16.98 44.37 4.50
CA ARG A 11 15.63 43.79 4.53
C ARG A 11 15.07 43.82 3.11
N ARG A 12 14.69 42.66 2.58
CA ARG A 12 13.50 42.40 1.75
C ARG A 12 13.11 40.95 2.08
N GLY A 13 11.98 40.65 2.71
CA GLY A 13 10.63 41.01 2.27
C GLY A 13 10.17 39.95 1.27
N GLY A 14 9.64 38.84 1.75
CA GLY A 14 9.15 37.72 0.94
C GLY A 14 8.45 36.68 1.82
N LEU A 15 7.16 36.90 2.04
CA LEU A 15 6.20 35.93 2.57
C LEU A 15 6.14 34.72 1.63
N PHE A 16 6.22 33.49 2.15
CA PHE A 16 5.41 32.33 1.74
C PHE A 16 5.80 31.10 2.57
N GLY A 17 4.78 30.47 3.17
CA GLY A 17 4.64 29.02 3.29
C GLY A 17 5.53 28.31 4.30
N GLN A 18 4.92 27.89 5.40
CA GLN A 18 5.52 27.01 6.40
C GLN A 18 6.06 25.72 5.76
N GLY A 19 7.25 25.32 6.21
CA GLY A 19 7.95 24.14 5.72
C GLY A 19 7.23 22.85 6.08
N VAL A 20 6.97 22.03 5.07
CA VAL A 20 6.76 20.60 5.25
C VAL A 20 8.02 20.03 5.94
N PRO A 21 7.91 19.32 7.07
CA PRO A 21 9.06 18.74 7.74
C PRO A 21 9.87 17.86 6.78
N ARG A 22 11.19 18.07 6.73
CA ARG A 22 12.17 17.34 5.89
C ARG A 22 12.10 15.80 5.97
N ALA A 23 11.37 15.24 6.94
CA ALA A 23 11.14 13.80 7.09
C ALA A 23 10.15 13.22 6.05
N ILE A 24 9.27 14.04 5.46
CA ILE A 24 8.22 13.58 4.54
C ILE A 24 8.71 13.52 3.09
N ALA A 25 9.63 14.42 2.70
CA ALA A 25 10.16 14.50 1.34
C ALA A 25 10.97 13.26 0.91
N TRP A 26 11.48 12.45 1.87
CA TRP A 26 12.23 11.23 1.58
C TRP A 26 11.34 10.00 1.33
N ARG A 27 10.04 10.04 1.70
CA ARG A 27 9.17 8.86 1.61
C ARG A 27 8.49 8.66 0.25
N LEU A 28 8.52 9.67 -0.62
CA LEU A 28 7.79 9.68 -1.91
C LEU A 28 8.71 9.84 -3.14
N ALA A 29 9.96 10.23 -2.94
CA ALA A 29 10.95 10.32 -4.01
C ALA A 29 11.52 8.91 -4.26
N GLY A 30 11.09 8.30 -5.36
CA GLY A 30 11.47 6.95 -5.74
C GLY A 30 12.96 6.66 -5.58
N THR A 31 13.25 5.61 -4.83
CA THR A 31 14.24 4.56 -5.14
C THR A 31 13.99 3.39 -4.19
N SER A 32 12.97 2.56 -4.48
CA SER A 32 12.86 1.26 -3.79
C SER A 32 14.14 0.42 -3.98
N VAL A 33 14.86 0.66 -5.08
CA VAL A 33 16.15 0.03 -5.42
C VAL A 33 17.30 0.43 -4.47
N LEU A 34 17.40 1.67 -4.00
CA LEU A 34 18.51 2.10 -3.12
C LEU A 34 18.33 1.65 -1.66
N ARG A 35 17.10 1.38 -1.21
CA ARG A 35 16.86 0.68 0.07
C ARG A 35 17.14 -0.81 -0.01
N HIS A 36 16.94 -1.44 -1.18
CA HIS A 36 17.17 -2.88 -1.39
C HIS A 36 18.65 -3.24 -1.67
N LEU A 37 19.49 -2.27 -2.05
CA LEU A 37 20.93 -2.46 -2.25
C LEU A 37 21.77 -2.33 -0.96
N GLY A 38 21.14 -2.11 0.20
CA GLY A 38 21.81 -2.13 1.50
C GLY A 38 22.04 -3.56 2.01
N ALA A 39 23.13 -4.18 1.57
CA ALA A 39 23.57 -5.47 2.09
C ALA A 39 23.94 -5.37 3.60
N LEU A 40 23.32 -6.24 4.41
CA LEU A 40 23.79 -6.74 5.71
C LEU A 40 24.19 -5.69 6.78
N THR A 41 23.23 -4.94 7.34
CA THR A 41 23.44 -4.18 8.58
C THR A 41 22.32 -4.42 9.60
N GLY A 42 22.64 -4.31 10.89
CA GLY A 42 21.71 -4.50 12.01
C GLY A 42 20.53 -3.52 12.03
N GLU A 43 20.58 -2.45 11.23
CA GLU A 43 19.48 -1.50 11.05
C GLU A 43 18.26 -2.19 10.42
N ARG A 44 18.42 -3.00 9.36
CA ARG A 44 17.27 -3.70 8.72
C ARG A 44 16.50 -4.60 9.68
N MET A 45 17.21 -5.27 10.60
CA MET A 45 16.58 -6.07 11.64
C MET A 45 15.79 -5.20 12.62
N ALA A 46 16.32 -4.03 13.01
CA ALA A 46 15.62 -3.08 13.86
C ALA A 46 14.33 -2.54 13.19
N TRP A 47 14.33 -2.28 11.88
CA TRP A 47 13.15 -1.82 11.14
C TRP A 47 12.08 -2.90 10.97
N MET A 48 12.47 -4.16 10.68
CA MET A 48 11.52 -5.28 10.63
C MET A 48 10.84 -5.51 11.99
N HIS A 49 11.54 -5.22 13.09
CA HIS A 49 10.98 -5.24 14.44
C HIS A 49 9.95 -4.12 14.70
N GLU A 50 10.00 -3.01 13.98
CA GLU A 50 8.99 -1.95 14.09
C GLU A 50 7.69 -2.29 13.35
N ILE A 51 7.76 -3.14 12.31
CA ILE A 51 6.60 -3.55 11.50
C ILE A 51 5.90 -4.78 12.13
N ASP A 52 6.64 -5.80 12.58
CA ASP A 52 6.03 -6.96 13.25
C ASP A 52 5.46 -6.54 14.61
N GLY A 53 4.14 -6.62 14.76
CA GLY A 53 3.42 -6.18 15.96
C GLY A 53 2.93 -4.73 15.93
N MET A 54 3.16 -3.97 14.86
CA MET A 54 2.55 -2.64 14.72
C MET A 54 1.03 -2.71 14.55
N GLY A 55 0.34 -1.60 14.79
CA GLY A 55 -1.08 -1.49 14.49
C GLY A 55 -1.78 -0.51 15.41
N THR A 56 -3.04 -0.81 15.71
CA THR A 56 -3.97 0.01 16.48
C THR A 56 -4.51 -0.81 17.67
N GLU A 57 -5.54 -0.32 18.38
CA GLU A 57 -6.16 -1.07 19.47
C GLU A 57 -6.73 -2.42 19.00
N ARG A 58 -7.34 -2.44 17.82
CA ARG A 58 -8.05 -3.62 17.27
C ARG A 58 -7.29 -4.34 16.18
N ALA A 59 -6.28 -3.74 15.57
CA ALA A 59 -5.51 -4.37 14.49
C ALA A 59 -4.05 -4.57 14.91
N THR A 60 -3.51 -5.77 14.69
CA THR A 60 -2.09 -6.09 14.94
C THR A 60 -1.48 -6.79 13.74
N CYS A 61 -0.34 -6.28 13.29
CA CYS A 61 0.44 -6.86 12.20
C CYS A 61 1.23 -8.08 12.68
N VAL A 62 1.24 -9.12 11.86
CA VAL A 62 2.17 -10.25 11.94
C VAL A 62 2.92 -10.30 10.61
N LEU A 63 4.18 -9.86 10.59
CA LEU A 63 4.95 -9.70 9.35
C LEU A 63 5.43 -11.05 8.77
N ALA A 64 5.03 -11.41 7.56
CA ALA A 64 5.57 -12.57 6.88
C ALA A 64 7.07 -12.37 6.58
N PRO A 65 7.95 -13.37 6.83
CA PRO A 65 9.39 -13.25 6.61
C PRO A 65 9.75 -13.49 5.13
N ASN A 66 9.08 -12.79 4.20
CA ASN A 66 9.21 -12.94 2.76
C ASN A 66 9.65 -11.64 2.05
N PRO A 67 10.71 -10.93 2.50
CA PRO A 67 11.08 -9.66 1.90
C PRO A 67 11.56 -9.80 0.46
N SER A 68 11.22 -8.82 -0.38
CA SER A 68 11.65 -8.73 -1.78
C SER A 68 11.47 -7.31 -2.33
N ALA A 69 11.84 -7.11 -3.60
CA ALA A 69 11.55 -5.84 -4.29
C ALA A 69 10.04 -5.54 -4.40
N MET A 70 9.19 -6.58 -4.36
CA MET A 70 7.72 -6.45 -4.45
C MET A 70 7.09 -6.34 -3.07
N THR A 71 7.49 -7.22 -2.15
CA THR A 71 6.90 -7.37 -0.81
C THR A 71 7.58 -6.51 0.26
N LEU A 72 8.55 -5.67 -0.12
CA LEU A 72 9.29 -4.79 0.79
C LEU A 72 9.98 -5.58 1.92
N ASP A 73 9.62 -5.30 3.17
CA ASP A 73 10.09 -6.00 4.37
C ASP A 73 9.42 -7.37 4.56
N GLY A 74 8.29 -7.58 3.90
CA GLY A 74 7.42 -8.76 3.99
C GLY A 74 5.94 -8.37 3.83
N THR A 75 5.07 -9.38 3.71
CA THR A 75 3.62 -9.17 3.70
C THR A 75 3.09 -8.95 5.12
N ASN A 76 2.31 -7.90 5.32
CA ASN A 76 1.65 -7.60 6.58
C ASN A 76 0.34 -8.39 6.68
N THR A 77 0.35 -9.47 7.46
CA THR A 77 -0.89 -10.15 7.85
C THR A 77 -1.52 -9.41 9.02
N TRP A 78 -2.77 -8.98 8.88
CA TRP A 78 -3.47 -8.24 9.93
C TRP A 78 -4.40 -9.16 10.70
N VAL A 79 -4.23 -9.19 12.02
CA VAL A 79 -5.18 -9.81 12.96
C VAL A 79 -6.04 -8.69 13.54
N VAL A 80 -7.36 -8.74 13.28
CA VAL A 80 -8.30 -7.67 13.62
C VAL A 80 -9.44 -8.19 14.50
N ALA A 81 -9.69 -7.56 15.65
CA ALA A 81 -10.78 -7.93 16.56
C ALA A 81 -11.09 -6.81 17.56
N GLU A 82 -12.32 -6.79 18.09
CA GLU A 82 -12.60 -6.04 19.31
C GLU A 82 -11.77 -6.57 20.49
N PRO A 83 -11.39 -5.71 21.47
CA PRO A 83 -10.53 -6.12 22.58
C PRO A 83 -11.04 -7.33 23.38
N ASP A 84 -12.37 -7.46 23.55
CA ASP A 84 -12.97 -8.55 24.32
C ASP A 84 -13.56 -9.67 23.44
N ALA A 85 -13.37 -9.61 22.12
CA ALA A 85 -13.92 -10.61 21.21
C ALA A 85 -13.20 -11.96 21.36
N ALA A 86 -13.99 -13.04 21.37
CA ALA A 86 -13.46 -14.41 21.31
C ALA A 86 -13.00 -14.81 19.88
N GLU A 87 -13.40 -14.05 18.87
CA GLU A 87 -13.13 -14.32 17.45
C GLU A 87 -12.37 -13.16 16.81
N VAL A 88 -11.42 -13.50 15.94
CA VAL A 88 -10.67 -12.54 15.12
C VAL A 88 -11.00 -12.69 13.64
N VAL A 89 -10.86 -11.59 12.91
CA VAL A 89 -10.73 -11.59 11.45
C VAL A 89 -9.24 -11.54 11.10
N VAL A 90 -8.80 -12.39 10.18
CA VAL A 90 -7.45 -12.33 9.62
C VAL A 90 -7.53 -11.80 8.20
N ILE A 91 -6.88 -10.67 7.93
CA ILE A 91 -6.73 -10.09 6.60
C ILE A 91 -5.38 -10.52 6.04
N ASP A 92 -5.40 -11.14 4.85
CA ASP A 92 -4.21 -11.59 4.12
C ASP A 92 -3.27 -12.45 4.99
N PRO A 93 -3.57 -13.75 5.19
CA PRO A 93 -2.76 -14.63 6.05
C PRO A 93 -1.35 -14.89 5.51
N GLY A 94 -0.98 -14.27 4.40
CA GLY A 94 0.37 -14.24 3.87
C GLY A 94 0.63 -15.31 2.81
N PRO A 95 1.91 -15.48 2.42
CA PRO A 95 2.28 -16.45 1.41
C PRO A 95 2.02 -17.87 1.92
N LYS A 96 2.21 -18.86 1.05
CA LYS A 96 2.20 -20.28 1.42
C LYS A 96 3.45 -20.69 2.22
N ASP A 97 3.79 -19.93 3.26
CA ASP A 97 4.85 -20.21 4.23
C ASP A 97 4.24 -20.77 5.53
N LEU A 98 4.36 -22.08 5.70
CA LEU A 98 3.80 -22.79 6.85
C LEU A 98 4.38 -22.34 8.20
N LYS A 99 5.61 -21.79 8.25
CA LYS A 99 6.18 -21.25 9.49
C LYS A 99 5.47 -19.96 9.89
N HIS A 100 5.23 -19.08 8.93
CA HIS A 100 4.47 -17.86 9.14
C HIS A 100 3.01 -18.16 9.53
N LEU A 101 2.32 -19.03 8.79
CA LEU A 101 0.93 -19.41 9.10
C LEU A 101 0.77 -19.96 10.53
N ARG A 102 1.70 -20.82 10.98
CA ARG A 102 1.73 -21.32 12.37
C ARG A 102 2.03 -20.23 13.39
N ARG A 103 2.82 -19.21 13.03
CA ARG A 103 3.12 -18.06 13.89
C ARG A 103 1.88 -17.20 14.10
N VAL A 104 1.12 -16.92 13.04
CA VAL A 104 -0.15 -16.19 13.11
C VAL A 104 -1.15 -16.97 13.97
N ALA A 105 -1.35 -18.27 13.70
CA ALA A 105 -2.28 -19.12 14.45
C ALA A 105 -1.94 -19.17 15.95
N ARG A 106 -0.66 -19.37 16.29
CA ARG A 106 -0.20 -19.40 17.68
C ARG A 106 -0.41 -18.07 18.39
N LYS A 107 -0.10 -16.92 17.76
CA LYS A 107 -0.35 -15.60 18.37
C LYS A 107 -1.83 -15.41 18.72
N ILE A 108 -2.74 -15.88 17.85
CA ILE A 108 -4.19 -15.81 18.07
C ILE A 108 -4.59 -16.72 19.22
N GLU A 109 -4.11 -17.96 19.25
CA GLU A 109 -4.36 -18.93 20.33
C GLU A 109 -3.83 -18.46 21.70
N GLU A 110 -2.61 -17.92 21.75
CA GLU A 110 -2.00 -17.34 22.96
C GLU A 110 -2.80 -16.17 23.52
N SER A 111 -3.57 -15.49 22.67
CA SER A 111 -4.50 -14.43 23.08
C SER A 111 -5.86 -14.92 23.58
N GLY A 112 -6.07 -16.25 23.63
CA GLY A 112 -7.33 -16.88 24.04
C GLY A 112 -8.45 -16.77 23.00
N ARG A 113 -8.12 -16.43 21.75
CA ARG A 113 -9.08 -16.20 20.66
C ARG A 113 -9.01 -17.31 19.60
N ARG A 114 -10.02 -17.37 18.74
CA ARG A 114 -10.04 -18.24 17.55
C ARG A 114 -10.23 -17.43 16.27
N VAL A 115 -9.85 -18.00 15.13
CA VAL A 115 -10.12 -17.37 13.82
C VAL A 115 -11.58 -17.60 13.45
N GLY A 116 -12.37 -16.53 13.42
CA GLY A 116 -13.75 -16.57 12.93
C GLY A 116 -13.82 -16.50 11.41
N LEU A 117 -13.00 -15.63 10.82
CA LEU A 117 -13.04 -15.33 9.39
C LEU A 117 -11.66 -14.98 8.84
N ILE A 118 -11.38 -15.41 7.61
CA ILE A 118 -10.26 -14.94 6.80
C ILE A 118 -10.83 -14.10 5.65
N VAL A 119 -10.27 -12.92 5.42
CA VAL A 119 -10.59 -12.07 4.28
C VAL A 119 -9.33 -11.76 3.48
N LEU A 120 -9.48 -11.59 2.17
CA LEU A 120 -8.38 -11.27 1.27
C LEU A 120 -8.57 -9.89 0.65
N THR A 121 -7.51 -9.09 0.64
CA THR A 121 -7.49 -7.83 -0.11
C THR A 121 -7.49 -8.09 -1.61
N HIS A 122 -6.74 -9.10 -2.08
CA HIS A 122 -6.69 -9.51 -3.49
C HIS A 122 -6.01 -10.88 -3.65
N GLY A 123 -5.98 -11.37 -4.88
CA GLY A 123 -5.53 -12.71 -5.25
C GLY A 123 -4.03 -12.95 -5.40
N HIS A 124 -3.16 -11.97 -5.16
CA HIS A 124 -1.72 -12.18 -5.34
C HIS A 124 -1.15 -13.22 -4.36
N PRO A 125 -0.14 -14.02 -4.77
CA PRO A 125 0.27 -15.20 -4.02
C PRO A 125 0.77 -14.91 -2.60
N ASP A 126 1.41 -13.78 -2.37
CA ASP A 126 1.93 -13.41 -1.06
C ASP A 126 0.85 -12.93 -0.09
N HIS A 127 -0.35 -12.60 -0.57
CA HIS A 127 -1.54 -12.33 0.26
C HIS A 127 -2.43 -13.56 0.41
N ALA A 128 -2.71 -14.26 -0.70
CA ALA A 128 -3.79 -15.24 -0.80
C ALA A 128 -3.33 -16.71 -0.73
N ALA A 129 -2.10 -17.04 -1.12
CA ALA A 129 -1.71 -18.46 -1.30
C ALA A 129 -1.68 -19.26 0.01
N GLY A 130 -1.53 -18.58 1.15
CA GLY A 130 -1.61 -19.18 2.48
C GLY A 130 -3.03 -19.47 2.96
N ALA A 131 -4.06 -18.84 2.38
CA ALA A 131 -5.40 -18.76 2.98
C ALA A 131 -6.08 -20.10 3.21
N GLY A 132 -6.11 -20.98 2.20
CA GLY A 132 -6.69 -22.31 2.34
C GLY A 132 -5.96 -23.14 3.41
N LYS A 133 -4.62 -23.06 3.46
CA LYS A 133 -3.84 -23.79 4.45
C LYS A 133 -4.01 -23.23 5.85
N PHE A 134 -4.14 -21.92 5.98
CA PHE A 134 -4.39 -21.24 7.25
C PHE A 134 -5.79 -21.57 7.80
N ALA A 135 -6.79 -21.66 6.92
CA ALA A 135 -8.12 -22.13 7.27
C ALA A 135 -8.10 -23.56 7.85
N GLU A 136 -7.38 -24.48 7.19
CA GLU A 136 -7.18 -25.84 7.73
C GLU A 136 -6.50 -25.84 9.11
N LEU A 137 -5.47 -25.01 9.30
CA LEU A 137 -4.70 -24.96 10.55
C LEU A 137 -5.52 -24.42 11.73
N THR A 138 -6.43 -23.49 11.47
CA THR A 138 -7.21 -22.80 12.51
C THR A 138 -8.63 -23.37 12.66
N GLY A 139 -9.03 -24.29 11.78
CA GLY A 139 -10.33 -24.93 11.78
C GLY A 139 -11.47 -24.09 11.20
N THR A 140 -11.20 -22.86 10.74
CA THR A 140 -12.21 -22.05 10.05
C THR A 140 -12.51 -22.63 8.66
N ARG A 141 -13.74 -22.43 8.20
CA ARG A 141 -14.22 -22.83 6.87
C ARG A 141 -14.54 -21.64 5.99
N GLN A 142 -14.18 -20.43 6.41
CA GLN A 142 -14.55 -19.18 5.75
C GLN A 142 -13.30 -18.42 5.31
N VAL A 143 -13.04 -18.44 4.01
CA VAL A 143 -12.14 -17.50 3.34
C VAL A 143 -12.98 -16.70 2.36
N ARG A 144 -13.13 -15.40 2.58
CA ARG A 144 -13.90 -14.51 1.71
C ARG A 144 -12.95 -13.64 0.91
N ALA A 145 -13.23 -13.51 -0.38
CA ALA A 145 -12.46 -12.71 -1.33
C ALA A 145 -13.40 -12.16 -2.40
N LEU A 146 -13.01 -11.08 -3.07
CA LEU A 146 -13.75 -10.57 -4.23
C LEU A 146 -13.73 -11.60 -5.37
N ASP A 147 -12.55 -12.14 -5.71
CA ASP A 147 -12.43 -13.18 -6.73
C ASP A 147 -12.83 -14.58 -6.17
N PRO A 148 -13.83 -15.26 -6.78
CA PRO A 148 -14.25 -16.60 -6.38
C PRO A 148 -13.15 -17.66 -6.30
N ARG A 149 -12.07 -17.51 -7.09
CA ARG A 149 -10.95 -18.46 -7.12
C ARG A 149 -10.18 -18.56 -5.80
N HIS A 150 -10.27 -17.52 -4.97
CA HIS A 150 -9.56 -17.43 -3.70
C HIS A 150 -10.46 -17.69 -2.48
N ARG A 151 -11.72 -18.09 -2.70
CA ARG A 151 -12.68 -18.34 -1.62
C ARG A 151 -12.59 -19.76 -1.08
N LEU A 152 -13.00 -19.91 0.18
CA LEU A 152 -13.35 -21.17 0.80
C LEU A 152 -14.76 -21.02 1.38
N GLY A 153 -15.72 -21.71 0.78
CA GLY A 153 -17.15 -21.48 0.98
C GLY A 153 -17.77 -20.66 -0.14
N GLU A 154 -19.08 -20.41 -0.05
CA GLU A 154 -19.85 -19.71 -1.10
C GLU A 154 -19.84 -18.18 -0.93
N GLU A 155 -19.58 -17.68 0.27
CA GLU A 155 -19.65 -16.25 0.59
C GLU A 155 -18.44 -15.48 0.02
N GLY A 156 -18.71 -14.46 -0.78
CA GLY A 156 -17.72 -13.53 -1.31
C GLY A 156 -17.66 -12.21 -0.55
N LEU A 157 -16.73 -11.36 -0.99
CA LEU A 157 -16.70 -9.94 -0.63
C LEU A 157 -17.26 -9.10 -1.77
N THR A 158 -17.96 -8.02 -1.44
CA THR A 158 -18.51 -7.06 -2.41
C THR A 158 -18.40 -5.63 -1.90
N GLU A 159 -18.35 -4.67 -2.81
CA GLU A 159 -18.44 -3.24 -2.51
C GLU A 159 -19.54 -2.90 -1.47
N GLY A 160 -19.18 -2.07 -0.48
CA GLY A 160 -20.10 -1.55 0.54
C GLY A 160 -20.54 -2.56 1.60
N GLN A 161 -20.09 -3.81 1.54
CA GLN A 161 -20.40 -4.82 2.54
C GLN A 161 -19.82 -4.43 3.91
N VAL A 162 -20.58 -4.65 4.97
CA VAL A 162 -20.09 -4.60 6.35
C VAL A 162 -19.93 -6.03 6.85
N ILE A 163 -18.71 -6.36 7.28
CA ILE A 163 -18.38 -7.64 7.90
C ILE A 163 -18.48 -7.46 9.41
N THR A 164 -19.25 -8.34 10.06
CA THR A 164 -19.41 -8.35 11.52
C THR A 164 -18.92 -9.66 12.11
N VAL A 165 -17.91 -9.59 12.99
CA VAL A 165 -17.36 -10.76 13.70
C VAL A 165 -17.01 -10.35 15.13
N GLY A 166 -17.61 -11.00 16.13
CA GLY A 166 -17.29 -10.70 17.54
C GLY A 166 -17.55 -9.24 17.97
N GLY A 167 -18.47 -8.54 17.32
CA GLY A 167 -18.74 -7.11 17.55
C GLY A 167 -17.89 -6.14 16.72
N LEU A 168 -16.87 -6.62 16.02
CA LEU A 168 -16.07 -5.84 15.08
C LEU A 168 -16.93 -5.47 13.86
N GLU A 169 -16.85 -4.22 13.40
CA GLU A 169 -17.35 -3.80 12.09
C GLU A 169 -16.18 -3.49 11.15
N LEU A 170 -16.18 -4.13 9.97
CA LEU A 170 -15.16 -3.92 8.93
C LEU A 170 -15.86 -3.69 7.58
N HIS A 171 -15.68 -2.50 7.02
CA HIS A 171 -16.35 -2.07 5.80
C HIS A 171 -15.49 -2.37 4.58
N VAL A 172 -16.07 -3.00 3.57
CA VAL A 172 -15.39 -3.39 2.33
C VAL A 172 -15.53 -2.29 1.28
N MET A 173 -14.41 -1.90 0.66
CA MET A 173 -14.38 -0.99 -0.48
C MET A 173 -13.57 -1.62 -1.61
N GLU A 174 -14.15 -1.72 -2.80
CA GLU A 174 -13.45 -2.08 -4.02
C GLU A 174 -12.54 -0.94 -4.46
N THR A 175 -11.27 -1.27 -4.68
CA THR A 175 -10.21 -0.33 -5.08
C THR A 175 -9.39 -0.93 -6.22
N PRO A 176 -10.02 -1.20 -7.38
CA PRO A 176 -9.35 -1.82 -8.51
C PRO A 176 -8.20 -0.95 -9.02
N GLY A 177 -7.21 -1.59 -9.64
CA GLY A 177 -6.12 -0.92 -10.33
C GLY A 177 -4.77 -1.56 -10.06
N HIS A 178 -4.43 -1.80 -8.78
CA HIS A 178 -3.29 -2.65 -8.45
C HIS A 178 -3.52 -4.05 -9.04
N SER A 179 -4.63 -4.69 -8.64
CA SER A 179 -5.26 -5.82 -9.32
C SER A 179 -6.73 -5.49 -9.60
N HIS A 180 -7.38 -6.30 -10.43
CA HIS A 180 -8.82 -6.15 -10.72
C HIS A 180 -9.71 -6.46 -9.51
N ASP A 181 -9.23 -7.31 -8.59
CA ASP A 181 -9.94 -7.79 -7.41
C ASP A 181 -9.48 -7.12 -6.11
N SER A 182 -8.74 -6.01 -6.22
CA SER A 182 -8.22 -5.24 -5.09
C SER A 182 -9.33 -4.65 -4.23
N LEU A 183 -9.25 -4.91 -2.93
CA LEU A 183 -10.10 -4.38 -1.88
C LEU A 183 -9.27 -3.61 -0.86
N THR A 184 -9.93 -2.63 -0.24
CA THR A 184 -9.51 -2.02 1.02
C THR A 184 -10.58 -2.23 2.07
N PHE A 185 -10.17 -2.21 3.34
CA PHE A 185 -11.07 -2.38 4.46
C PHE A 185 -11.00 -1.17 5.38
N TRP A 186 -12.15 -0.59 5.70
CA TRP A 186 -12.26 0.48 6.69
C TRP A 186 -12.70 -0.10 8.03
N LEU A 187 -11.93 0.22 9.08
CA LEU A 187 -12.18 -0.14 10.47
C LEU A 187 -12.56 1.14 11.24
N PRO A 188 -13.86 1.44 11.38
CA PRO A 188 -14.32 2.71 11.94
C PRO A 188 -13.85 2.95 13.37
N ALA A 189 -13.86 1.90 14.19
CA ALA A 189 -13.57 2.00 15.62
C ALA A 189 -12.14 2.50 15.92
N ASP A 190 -11.20 2.28 14.99
CA ASP A 190 -9.81 2.71 15.12
C ASP A 190 -9.47 3.87 14.18
N GLY A 191 -10.41 4.31 13.34
CA GLY A 191 -10.13 5.25 12.27
C GLY A 191 -9.09 4.72 11.26
N ALA A 192 -9.03 3.41 11.04
CA ALA A 192 -7.95 2.75 10.29
C ALA A 192 -8.42 2.24 8.92
N VAL A 193 -7.62 2.49 7.87
CA VAL A 193 -7.85 1.94 6.52
C VAL A 193 -6.79 0.89 6.21
N LEU A 194 -7.20 -0.37 6.05
CA LEU A 194 -6.33 -1.46 5.63
C LEU A 194 -6.31 -1.50 4.09
N THR A 195 -5.18 -1.15 3.48
CA THR A 195 -5.13 -0.81 2.05
C THR A 195 -4.69 -1.92 1.11
N GLY A 196 -4.26 -3.07 1.65
CA GLY A 196 -3.55 -4.09 0.88
C GLY A 196 -2.45 -3.42 0.06
N ASP A 197 -2.44 -3.71 -1.24
CA ASP A 197 -1.45 -3.17 -2.17
C ASP A 197 -1.90 -1.93 -2.94
N THR A 198 -3.05 -1.36 -2.60
CA THR A 198 -3.50 -0.09 -3.19
C THR A 198 -2.57 1.07 -2.78
N VAL A 199 -2.18 1.10 -1.50
CA VAL A 199 -1.23 2.03 -0.91
C VAL A 199 -0.28 1.25 0.00
N LEU A 200 1.03 1.47 -0.15
CA LEU A 200 2.10 0.80 0.60
C LEU A 200 2.70 1.76 1.62
N GLY A 201 3.35 1.23 2.67
CA GLY A 201 3.99 2.01 3.72
C GLY A 201 5.20 2.84 3.25
N TYR A 202 5.78 2.52 2.10
CA TYR A 202 6.71 3.37 1.37
C TYR A 202 6.83 2.94 -0.10
N GLY A 203 7.36 3.83 -0.93
CA GLY A 203 7.48 3.58 -2.36
C GLY A 203 6.13 3.67 -3.07
N THR A 204 5.95 2.89 -4.13
CA THR A 204 4.70 2.87 -4.91
C THR A 204 4.37 1.45 -5.31
N THR A 205 3.08 1.14 -5.46
CA THR A 205 2.62 -0.16 -5.95
C THR A 205 2.79 -0.34 -7.46
N VAL A 206 2.75 -1.59 -7.91
CA VAL A 206 2.58 -1.92 -9.33
C VAL A 206 1.10 -1.82 -9.71
N VAL A 207 0.82 -1.42 -10.95
CA VAL A 207 -0.53 -1.30 -11.49
C VAL A 207 -0.66 -2.33 -12.60
N GLU A 208 -1.33 -3.45 -12.33
CA GLU A 208 -1.60 -4.50 -13.33
C GLU A 208 -2.86 -4.21 -14.15
N GLY A 209 -3.81 -3.49 -13.54
CA GLY A 209 -5.06 -3.07 -14.16
C GLY A 209 -4.92 -1.80 -14.99
N ARG A 210 -6.07 -1.17 -15.29
CA ARG A 210 -6.07 0.12 -15.97
C ARG A 210 -5.58 1.19 -15.01
N LEU A 211 -4.65 2.03 -15.45
CA LEU A 211 -4.17 3.16 -14.65
C LEU A 211 -5.31 4.11 -14.23
N GLY A 212 -6.34 4.26 -15.07
CA GLY A 212 -7.53 5.04 -14.74
C GLY A 212 -8.28 4.50 -13.53
N ASP A 213 -8.45 3.18 -13.42
CA ASP A 213 -9.09 2.54 -12.27
C ASP A 213 -8.26 2.78 -11.01
N TYR A 214 -6.93 2.62 -11.10
CA TYR A 214 -6.03 2.87 -9.98
C TYR A 214 -6.08 4.32 -9.48
N LEU A 215 -6.04 5.29 -10.40
CA LEU A 215 -6.15 6.72 -10.05
C LEU A 215 -7.52 7.03 -9.44
N GLY A 216 -8.60 6.46 -9.98
CA GLY A 216 -9.94 6.57 -9.42
C GLY A 216 -10.02 6.01 -8.00
N SER A 217 -9.40 4.85 -7.75
CA SER A 217 -9.30 4.24 -6.42
C SER A 217 -8.55 5.12 -5.43
N LEU A 218 -7.43 5.73 -5.84
CA LEU A 218 -6.69 6.67 -4.99
C LEU A 218 -7.49 7.93 -4.66
N GLU A 219 -8.15 8.53 -5.66
CA GLU A 219 -8.99 9.73 -5.46
C GLU A 219 -10.19 9.44 -4.55
N ARG A 220 -10.80 8.27 -4.73
CA ARG A 220 -11.89 7.77 -3.89
C ARG A 220 -11.43 7.55 -2.46
N LEU A 221 -10.32 6.84 -2.24
CA LEU A 221 -9.74 6.62 -0.91
C LEU A 221 -9.37 7.93 -0.22
N ARG A 222 -8.82 8.90 -0.97
CA ARG A 222 -8.46 10.21 -0.44
C ARG A 222 -9.67 10.99 0.04
N ARG A 223 -10.73 11.03 -0.77
CA ARG A 223 -12.01 11.67 -0.38
C ARG A 223 -12.63 10.95 0.82
N PHE A 224 -12.71 9.63 0.76
CA PHE A 224 -13.25 8.82 1.84
C PHE A 224 -12.51 9.05 3.17
N SER A 225 -11.17 9.08 3.12
CA SER A 225 -10.33 9.30 4.30
C SER A 225 -10.56 10.69 4.91
N GLU A 226 -10.82 11.71 4.07
CA GLU A 226 -11.16 13.06 4.52
C GLU A 226 -12.56 13.12 5.14
N GLU A 227 -13.55 12.51 4.49
CA GLU A 227 -14.94 12.49 4.95
C GLU A 227 -15.13 11.71 6.26
N THR A 228 -14.40 10.61 6.43
CA THR A 228 -14.48 9.75 7.63
C THR A 228 -13.50 10.15 8.73
N GLY A 229 -12.57 11.05 8.43
CA GLY A 229 -11.51 11.42 9.37
C GLY A 229 -10.58 10.25 9.69
N ALA A 230 -10.20 9.46 8.67
CA ALA A 230 -9.25 8.36 8.82
C ALA A 230 -7.93 8.87 9.44
N GLN A 231 -7.44 8.13 10.43
CA GLN A 231 -6.29 8.49 11.24
C GLN A 231 -5.03 7.73 10.82
N VAL A 232 -5.17 6.51 10.27
CA VAL A 232 -4.03 5.67 9.92
C VAL A 232 -4.31 4.78 8.71
N ILE A 233 -3.30 4.58 7.86
CA ILE A 233 -3.28 3.53 6.84
C ILE A 233 -2.44 2.35 7.34
N LEU A 234 -2.99 1.15 7.22
CA LEU A 234 -2.40 -0.13 7.57
C LEU A 234 -2.17 -0.93 6.27
N PRO A 235 -0.98 -0.81 5.63
CA PRO A 235 -0.77 -1.33 4.29
C PRO A 235 -0.53 -2.85 4.26
N GLY A 236 -0.58 -3.43 3.06
CA GLY A 236 -0.15 -4.81 2.79
C GLY A 236 1.36 -4.99 2.92
N HIS A 237 2.14 -3.93 2.72
CA HIS A 237 3.59 -3.93 2.87
C HIS A 237 4.13 -2.63 3.47
N GLY A 238 5.22 -2.73 4.23
CA GLY A 238 5.88 -1.58 4.88
C GLY A 238 5.15 -1.11 6.14
N PRO A 239 5.60 -0.01 6.76
CA PRO A 239 5.06 0.50 8.03
C PRO A 239 3.68 1.16 7.88
N SER A 240 2.99 1.38 9.00
CA SER A 240 1.78 2.22 9.04
C SER A 240 2.07 3.65 8.61
N LEU A 241 1.02 4.34 8.14
CA LEU A 241 1.07 5.76 7.77
C LEU A 241 0.06 6.53 8.60
N ASP A 242 0.57 7.34 9.54
CA ASP A 242 -0.25 8.12 10.48
C ASP A 242 -0.79 9.44 9.88
N ASP A 243 -0.52 9.69 8.60
CA ASP A 243 -1.08 10.81 7.82
C ASP A 243 -1.69 10.24 6.51
N PRO A 244 -2.91 9.68 6.55
CA PRO A 244 -3.56 9.10 5.38
C PRO A 244 -3.71 10.09 4.22
N ILE A 245 -4.09 11.35 4.52
CA ILE A 245 -4.29 12.38 3.50
C ILE A 245 -2.98 12.74 2.83
N GLY A 246 -1.92 13.01 3.60
CA GLY A 246 -0.60 13.30 3.06
C GLY A 246 -0.03 12.15 2.24
N ALA A 247 -0.24 10.90 2.67
CA ALA A 247 0.17 9.72 1.93
C ALA A 247 -0.56 9.60 0.57
N LEU A 248 -1.88 9.73 0.57
CA LEU A 248 -2.70 9.64 -0.64
C LEU A 248 -2.43 10.80 -1.62
N ASP A 249 -2.29 12.02 -1.12
CA ASP A 249 -1.90 13.18 -1.92
C ASP A 249 -0.49 13.00 -2.52
N GLY A 250 0.42 12.39 -1.76
CA GLY A 250 1.75 11.98 -2.21
C GLY A 250 1.70 11.00 -3.38
N TYR A 251 0.90 9.93 -3.25
CA TYR A 251 0.66 8.95 -4.31
C TYR A 251 0.08 9.60 -5.58
N LEU A 252 -0.97 10.41 -5.43
CA LEU A 252 -1.62 11.11 -6.54
C LEU A 252 -0.65 12.06 -7.24
N THR A 253 0.13 12.83 -6.47
CA THR A 253 1.13 13.75 -7.00
C THR A 253 2.21 13.00 -7.77
N HIS A 254 2.74 11.91 -7.22
CA HIS A 254 3.74 11.09 -7.90
C HIS A 254 3.23 10.57 -9.25
N ARG A 255 2.01 10.03 -9.30
CA ARG A 255 1.42 9.51 -10.54
C ARG A 255 1.15 10.60 -11.56
N ARG A 256 0.62 11.75 -11.13
CA ARG A 256 0.37 12.91 -12.01
C ARG A 256 1.68 13.48 -12.57
N GLN A 257 2.74 13.54 -11.78
CA GLN A 257 4.07 13.95 -12.26
C GLN A 257 4.59 13.01 -13.35
N ARG A 258 4.44 11.69 -13.15
CA ARG A 258 4.88 10.71 -14.16
C ARG A 258 4.06 10.82 -15.46
N LEU A 259 2.76 11.01 -15.35
CA LEU A 259 1.90 11.27 -16.52
C LEU A 259 2.32 12.53 -17.29
N ALA A 260 2.60 13.63 -16.58
CA ALA A 260 3.07 14.86 -17.19
C ALA A 260 4.41 14.69 -17.93
N GLN A 261 5.32 13.85 -17.40
CA GLN A 261 6.57 13.51 -18.10
C GLN A 261 6.34 12.73 -19.39
N VAL A 262 5.37 11.79 -19.39
CA VAL A 262 5.00 11.04 -20.59
C VAL A 262 4.37 11.96 -21.64
N GLU A 263 3.45 12.83 -21.24
CA GLU A 263 2.86 13.83 -22.15
C GLU A 263 3.92 14.72 -22.77
N ALA A 264 4.81 15.29 -21.94
CA ALA A 264 5.91 16.13 -22.42
C ALA A 264 6.84 15.38 -23.40
N ALA A 265 7.09 14.08 -23.17
CA ALA A 265 7.87 13.26 -24.10
C ALA A 265 7.16 13.10 -25.46
N VAL A 266 5.83 12.90 -25.46
CA VAL A 266 5.01 12.78 -26.68
C VAL A 266 4.94 14.12 -27.43
N GLU A 267 4.77 15.23 -26.73
CA GLU A 267 4.85 16.59 -27.27
C GLU A 267 6.22 16.87 -27.91
N ALA A 268 7.30 16.40 -27.28
CA ALA A 268 8.66 16.44 -27.80
C ALA A 268 8.94 15.43 -28.94
N GLY A 269 7.90 14.80 -29.48
CA GLY A 269 7.98 13.97 -30.67
C GLY A 269 8.10 12.46 -30.42
N ALA A 270 8.00 11.98 -29.17
CA ALA A 270 7.92 10.53 -28.93
C ALA A 270 6.61 9.96 -29.51
N ARG A 271 6.70 8.79 -30.14
CA ARG A 271 5.59 8.08 -30.79
C ARG A 271 5.41 6.66 -30.28
N THR A 272 6.38 6.11 -29.56
CA THR A 272 6.33 4.75 -28.99
C THR A 272 6.62 4.77 -27.49
N ALA A 273 6.16 3.75 -26.76
CA ALA A 273 6.50 3.59 -25.34
C ALA A 273 8.02 3.54 -25.12
N ARG A 274 8.75 2.87 -26.01
CA ARG A 274 10.22 2.83 -26.00
C ARG A 274 10.86 4.20 -26.09
N GLU A 275 10.40 5.04 -27.03
CA GLU A 275 10.89 6.41 -27.21
C GLU A 275 10.57 7.33 -26.03
N VAL A 276 9.47 7.09 -25.33
CA VAL A 276 9.15 7.77 -24.07
C VAL A 276 10.08 7.27 -22.97
N VAL A 277 10.31 5.96 -22.84
CA VAL A 277 11.25 5.39 -21.86
C VAL A 277 12.66 5.94 -22.03
N GLU A 278 13.15 6.00 -23.27
CA GLU A 278 14.45 6.58 -23.61
C GLU A 278 14.65 8.02 -23.13
N ARG A 279 13.56 8.80 -23.06
CA ARG A 279 13.57 10.19 -22.59
C ARG A 279 13.34 10.31 -21.08
N VAL A 280 12.31 9.63 -20.57
CA VAL A 280 11.81 9.77 -19.20
C VAL A 280 12.62 8.96 -18.19
N TYR A 281 13.27 7.88 -18.64
CA TYR A 281 14.05 6.94 -17.82
C TYR A 281 15.52 6.87 -18.26
N ALA A 282 16.04 7.96 -18.84
CA ALA A 282 17.41 8.03 -19.38
C ALA A 282 18.51 7.75 -18.34
N ASP A 283 18.23 8.03 -17.07
CA ASP A 283 19.09 7.81 -15.90
C ASP A 283 18.87 6.45 -15.21
N VAL A 284 17.92 5.66 -15.69
CA VAL A 284 17.61 4.32 -15.14
C VAL A 284 18.38 3.25 -15.91
N ASP A 285 18.87 2.25 -15.19
CA ASP A 285 19.55 1.09 -15.77
C ASP A 285 18.71 0.45 -16.89
N ARG A 286 19.33 0.24 -18.05
CA ARG A 286 18.65 -0.26 -19.27
C ARG A 286 18.07 -1.65 -19.10
N SER A 287 18.55 -2.44 -18.13
CA SER A 287 17.97 -3.73 -17.78
C SER A 287 16.53 -3.60 -17.26
N LEU A 288 16.14 -2.44 -16.72
CA LEU A 288 14.80 -2.16 -16.20
C LEU A 288 13.85 -1.56 -17.25
N TRP A 289 14.36 -1.20 -18.44
CA TRP A 289 13.56 -0.54 -19.47
C TRP A 289 12.40 -1.37 -20.01
N PRO A 290 12.51 -2.70 -20.21
CA PRO A 290 11.37 -3.50 -20.64
C PRO A 290 10.16 -3.41 -19.68
N ALA A 291 10.41 -3.36 -18.37
CA ALA A 291 9.36 -3.18 -17.38
C ALA A 291 8.82 -1.73 -17.39
N ALA A 292 9.70 -0.74 -17.58
CA ALA A 292 9.29 0.65 -17.72
C ALA A 292 8.40 0.88 -18.95
N GLU A 293 8.65 0.16 -20.06
CA GLU A 293 7.84 0.26 -21.28
C GLU A 293 6.40 -0.19 -21.04
N TRP A 294 6.16 -1.24 -20.27
CA TRP A 294 4.81 -1.67 -19.92
C TRP A 294 4.08 -0.60 -19.09
N SER A 295 4.78 0.01 -18.13
CA SER A 295 4.24 1.10 -17.33
C SER A 295 3.91 2.34 -18.18
N VAL A 296 4.79 2.70 -19.11
CA VAL A 296 4.59 3.80 -20.04
C VAL A 296 3.45 3.51 -21.01
N GLN A 297 3.33 2.28 -21.51
CA GLN A 297 2.23 1.91 -22.39
C GLN A 297 0.88 2.10 -21.69
N ALA A 298 0.74 1.64 -20.44
CA ALA A 298 -0.47 1.86 -19.64
C ALA A 298 -0.77 3.36 -19.42
N GLN A 299 0.26 4.19 -19.30
CA GLN A 299 0.12 5.65 -19.19
C GLN A 299 -0.35 6.28 -20.50
N LEU A 300 0.22 5.87 -21.63
CA LEU A 300 -0.20 6.32 -22.97
C LEU A 300 -1.66 5.95 -23.23
N ASP A 301 -2.04 4.71 -22.93
CA ASP A 301 -3.41 4.22 -23.10
C ASP A 301 -4.39 5.04 -22.24
N TYR A 302 -4.05 5.27 -20.97
CA TYR A 302 -4.84 6.13 -20.09
C TYR A 302 -5.00 7.55 -20.64
N LEU A 303 -3.91 8.17 -21.11
CA LEU A 303 -3.93 9.54 -21.62
C LEU A 303 -4.78 9.66 -22.90
N LYS A 304 -4.81 8.62 -23.73
CA LYS A 304 -5.71 8.53 -24.89
C LYS A 304 -7.17 8.37 -24.46
N ASP A 305 -7.43 7.47 -23.51
CA ASP A 305 -8.77 7.24 -22.97
C ASP A 305 -9.39 8.53 -22.40
N VAL A 306 -8.60 9.37 -21.74
CA VAL A 306 -9.06 10.65 -21.18
C VAL A 306 -8.94 11.83 -22.15
N GLY A 307 -8.62 11.59 -23.43
CA GLY A 307 -8.57 12.60 -24.48
C GLY A 307 -7.44 13.62 -24.35
N ARG A 308 -6.41 13.32 -23.53
CA ARG A 308 -5.23 14.18 -23.36
C ARG A 308 -4.16 13.93 -24.42
N LEU A 309 -4.17 12.75 -25.04
CA LEU A 309 -3.39 12.42 -26.24
C LEU A 309 -4.32 11.98 -27.38
N PRO A 310 -3.93 12.21 -28.65
CA PRO A 310 -4.67 11.68 -29.79
C PRO A 310 -4.62 10.15 -29.82
N SER A 311 -5.71 9.53 -30.29
CA SER A 311 -5.88 8.08 -30.45
C SER A 311 -4.86 7.46 -31.40
#